data_AF-A0A7W1ZKC3-F1
#
_entry.id   AF-A0A7W1ZKC3-F1
#
_cell.length_a   1.000
_cell.length_b   1.000
_cell.length_c   1.000
_cell.angle_alpha   90.00
_cell.angle_beta   90.00
_cell.angle_gamma   90.00
#
_symmetry.space_group_name_H-M   'P 1'
#
loop_
_entity.id
_entity.type
_entity.pdbx_description
1 polymer ?
#
loop_
_entity_poly.entity_id
_entity_poly.type
_entity_poly.pdbx_seq_one_letter_code
_entity_poly.pdbx_strand_id
1 'polypeptide(L)'
;MNKLNKSEPDLIIVELGDGIVGGYAVDSILQDSDIKQATAAFVFCASDYVGVIGGIEVLRRLGIEIDVIAGSVTDSQMGEDFVQKEFGINAGNARRDGLRLFELIKFAKRNELAFV
;
A
#
# COMPACT_ATOMS: atom_id res chain seq x y z
N MET A 1 14.21 1.38 8.71
CA MET A 1 13.41 2.53 9.19
C MET A 1 14.13 3.38 10.23
N ASN A 2 14.70 2.81 11.29
CA ASN A 2 15.29 3.56 12.43
C ASN A 2 16.30 4.66 12.04
N LYS A 3 17.13 4.46 11.00
CA LYS A 3 18.08 5.48 10.55
C LYS A 3 17.38 6.70 9.93
N LEU A 4 16.34 6.48 9.11
CA LEU A 4 15.55 7.55 8.49
C LEU A 4 14.78 8.34 9.56
N ASN A 5 14.25 7.62 10.56
CA ASN A 5 13.47 8.21 11.65
C ASN A 5 14.28 9.18 12.53
N LYS A 6 15.62 9.16 12.48
CA LYS A 6 16.47 10.11 13.22
C LYS A 6 16.33 11.57 12.77
N SER A 7 15.76 11.78 11.59
CA SER A 7 15.47 13.13 11.07
C SER A 7 14.09 13.65 11.48
N GLU A 8 13.34 12.88 12.27
CA GLU A 8 11.98 13.19 12.71
C GLU A 8 11.05 13.63 11.57
N PRO A 9 10.97 12.87 10.46
CA PRO A 9 10.08 13.23 9.37
C PRO A 9 8.61 13.03 9.76
N ASP A 10 7.71 13.84 9.21
CA ASP A 10 6.27 13.66 9.40
C ASP A 10 5.77 12.34 8.80
N LEU A 11 6.39 11.89 7.70
CA LEU A 11 6.06 10.65 7.02
C LEU A 11 7.29 10.04 6.35
N ILE A 12 7.41 8.71 6.39
CA ILE A 12 8.37 7.96 5.59
C ILE A 12 7.60 7.14 4.57
N ILE A 13 7.83 7.42 3.28
CA ILE A 13 7.27 6.64 2.17
C ILE A 13 8.36 5.68 1.68
N VAL A 14 8.04 4.39 1.64
CA VAL A 14 8.95 3.35 1.15
C VAL A 14 8.37 2.74 -0.12
N GLU A 15 9.09 2.90 -1.23
CA GLU A 15 8.82 2.20 -2.47
C GLU A 15 9.69 0.94 -2.54
N LEU A 16 9.10 -0.19 -2.93
CA LEU A 16 9.82 -1.42 -3.20
C LEU A 16 9.99 -1.58 -4.71
N GLY A 17 11.23 -1.67 -5.18
CA GLY A 17 11.57 -1.56 -6.61
C GLY A 17 11.25 -2.78 -7.48
N ASP A 18 10.68 -3.86 -6.92
CA ASP A 18 10.21 -5.03 -7.67
C ASP A 18 8.74 -5.35 -7.35
N GLY A 19 8.13 -6.17 -8.18
CA GLY A 19 6.80 -6.70 -7.93
C GLY A 19 6.74 -7.59 -6.67
N ILE A 20 5.54 -7.69 -6.09
CA ILE A 20 5.23 -8.59 -4.97
C ILE A 20 5.35 -10.08 -5.33
N VAL A 21 5.40 -10.40 -6.63
CA VAL A 21 5.67 -11.72 -7.17
C VAL A 21 6.89 -11.57 -8.09
N GLY A 22 8.01 -12.18 -7.73
CA GLY A 22 9.25 -11.95 -8.47
C GLY A 22 10.48 -12.54 -7.78
N GLY A 23 11.63 -12.33 -8.41
CA GLY A 23 12.92 -12.86 -7.95
C GLY A 23 13.68 -11.95 -6.98
N TYR A 24 13.21 -10.71 -6.72
CA TYR A 24 13.95 -9.74 -5.91
C TYR A 24 13.52 -9.69 -4.43
N ALA A 25 12.91 -10.77 -3.94
CA ALA A 25 12.67 -10.98 -2.52
C ALA A 25 11.88 -9.87 -1.79
N VAL A 26 11.03 -9.13 -2.51
CA VAL A 26 10.11 -8.14 -1.92
C VAL A 26 9.22 -8.80 -0.86
N ASP A 27 8.81 -10.03 -1.10
CA ASP A 27 8.10 -10.88 -0.15
C ASP A 27 8.83 -11.02 1.20
N SER A 28 10.16 -11.11 1.20
CA SER A 28 10.96 -11.23 2.42
C SER A 28 10.91 -9.95 3.26
N ILE A 29 10.95 -8.77 2.62
CA ILE A 29 10.76 -7.49 3.29
C ILE A 29 9.33 -7.39 3.83
N LEU A 30 8.35 -7.80 3.01
CA LEU A 30 6.95 -7.77 3.37
C LEU A 30 6.58 -8.79 4.47
N GLN A 31 7.38 -9.84 4.67
CA GLN A 31 7.19 -10.83 5.75
C GLN A 31 7.80 -10.39 7.08
N ASP A 32 8.72 -9.43 7.08
CA ASP A 32 9.37 -8.93 8.28
C ASP A 32 8.36 -8.30 9.25
N SER A 33 8.35 -8.78 10.49
CA SER A 33 7.37 -8.38 11.50
C SER A 33 7.53 -6.94 11.93
N ASP A 34 8.75 -6.40 11.95
CA ASP A 34 9.02 -5.03 12.38
C ASP A 34 8.58 -4.05 11.29
N ILE A 35 8.80 -4.40 10.01
CA ILE A 35 8.26 -3.65 8.87
C ILE A 35 6.74 -3.66 8.88
N LYS A 36 6.09 -4.82 9.03
CA LYS A 36 4.62 -4.89 9.12
C LYS A 36 4.06 -4.08 10.29
N GLN A 37 4.72 -4.13 11.45
CA GLN A 37 4.28 -3.39 12.63
C GLN A 37 4.45 -1.88 12.47
N ALA A 38 5.53 -1.45 11.80
CA ALA A 38 5.82 -0.04 11.53
C ALA A 38 4.99 0.54 10.35
N THR A 39 4.41 -0.30 9.50
CA THR A 39 3.63 0.15 8.34
C THR A 39 2.26 0.64 8.76
N ALA A 40 2.00 1.94 8.55
CA ALA A 40 0.73 2.57 8.90
C ALA A 40 -0.34 2.47 7.79
N ALA A 41 0.10 2.28 6.55
CA ALA A 41 -0.75 2.10 5.38
C ALA A 41 0.01 1.40 4.25
N PHE A 42 -0.71 0.67 3.40
CA PHE A 42 -0.17 -0.04 2.24
C PHE A 42 -0.87 0.39 0.95
N VAL A 43 -0.11 1.03 0.06
CA VAL A 43 -0.56 1.42 -1.29
C VAL A 43 -0.15 0.34 -2.27
N PHE A 44 -1.11 -0.33 -2.90
CA PHE A 44 -0.82 -1.35 -3.92
C PHE A 44 -1.01 -0.79 -5.33
N CYS A 45 0.08 -0.63 -6.07
CA CYS A 45 0.05 -0.19 -7.45
C CYS A 45 -0.14 -1.38 -8.40
N ALA A 46 -1.24 -1.39 -9.16
CA ALA A 46 -1.54 -2.43 -10.15
C ALA A 46 -1.71 -1.84 -11.56
N SER A 47 -1.28 -2.61 -12.56
CA SER A 47 -1.37 -2.21 -13.96
C SER A 47 -2.77 -2.39 -14.55
N ASP A 48 -3.48 -3.43 -14.14
CA ASP A 48 -4.80 -3.80 -14.67
C ASP A 48 -5.63 -4.59 -13.63
N TYR A 49 -6.83 -5.01 -14.02
CA TYR A 49 -7.74 -5.76 -13.15
C TYR A 49 -7.21 -7.14 -12.76
N VAL A 50 -6.44 -7.81 -13.62
CA VAL A 50 -5.82 -9.11 -13.29
C VAL A 50 -4.73 -8.91 -12.23
N GLY A 51 -3.93 -7.85 -12.36
CA GLY A 51 -2.94 -7.44 -11.36
C GLY A 51 -3.58 -7.11 -10.02
N VAL A 52 -4.75 -6.47 -10.01
CA VAL A 52 -5.54 -6.25 -8.78
C VAL A 52 -5.93 -7.58 -8.14
N ILE A 53 -6.57 -8.48 -8.89
CA ILE A 53 -7.05 -9.76 -8.38
C ILE A 53 -5.89 -10.61 -7.83
N GLY A 54 -4.82 -10.75 -8.61
CA GLY A 54 -3.64 -11.52 -8.21
C GLY A 54 -2.92 -10.89 -7.02
N GLY A 55 -2.79 -9.57 -7.01
CA GLY A 55 -2.11 -8.86 -5.93
C GLY A 55 -2.85 -8.91 -4.60
N ILE A 56 -4.19 -8.78 -4.62
CA ILE A 56 -5.03 -8.99 -3.43
C ILE A 56 -4.77 -10.37 -2.84
N GLU A 57 -4.77 -11.43 -3.66
CA GLU A 57 -4.58 -12.79 -3.17
C GLU A 57 -3.17 -13.01 -2.60
N VAL A 58 -2.13 -12.49 -3.27
CA VAL A 58 -0.75 -12.59 -2.80
C VAL A 58 -0.55 -11.83 -1.48
N LEU A 59 -0.98 -10.57 -1.40
CA LEU A 59 -0.82 -9.74 -0.21
C LEU A 59 -1.64 -10.28 0.97
N ARG A 60 -2.83 -10.82 0.72
CA ARG A 60 -3.63 -11.52 1.74
C ARG A 60 -2.88 -12.70 2.34
N ARG A 61 -2.19 -13.51 1.53
CA ARG A 61 -1.37 -14.64 2.02
C ARG A 61 -0.17 -14.18 2.86
N LEU A 62 0.34 -12.98 2.59
CA LEU A 62 1.38 -12.35 3.40
C LEU A 62 0.80 -11.68 4.67
N GLY A 63 -0.52 -11.69 4.87
CA GLY A 63 -1.17 -11.01 6.00
C GLY A 63 -1.10 -9.49 5.91
N ILE A 64 -1.06 -8.95 4.69
CA ILE A 64 -1.06 -7.51 4.42
C ILE A 64 -2.45 -7.09 3.95
N GLU A 65 -2.98 -6.08 4.60
CA GLU A 65 -4.21 -5.39 4.18
C GLU A 65 -3.85 -4.24 3.24
N ILE A 66 -4.63 -4.05 2.18
CA ILE A 66 -4.43 -2.98 1.19
C ILE A 66 -5.36 -1.84 1.56
N ASP A 67 -4.81 -0.66 1.84
CA ASP A 67 -5.61 0.53 2.17
C ASP A 67 -6.16 1.21 0.91
N VAL A 68 -5.35 1.27 -0.14
CA VAL A 68 -5.71 1.89 -1.41
C VAL A 68 -4.97 1.24 -2.57
N ILE A 69 -5.69 1.04 -3.67
CA ILE A 69 -5.14 0.61 -4.96
C ILE A 69 -4.87 1.83 -5.83
N ALA A 70 -3.70 1.85 -6.45
CA ALA A 70 -3.25 2.88 -7.38
C ALA A 70 -2.64 2.23 -8.64
N GLY A 71 -2.00 3.04 -9.49
CA GLY A 71 -1.37 2.58 -10.73
C GLY A 71 -2.30 2.69 -11.95
N SER A 72 -1.87 2.16 -13.09
CA SER A 72 -2.57 2.34 -14.38
C SER A 72 -4.01 1.81 -14.37
N VAL A 73 -4.33 0.85 -13.49
CA VAL A 73 -5.71 0.38 -13.30
C VAL A 73 -6.66 1.51 -12.87
N THR A 74 -6.12 2.58 -12.28
CA THR A 74 -6.88 3.75 -11.80
C THR A 74 -6.81 4.96 -12.74
N ASP A 75 -6.28 4.82 -13.97
CA ASP A 75 -6.17 5.96 -14.89
C ASP A 75 -7.54 6.54 -15.29
N SER A 76 -8.62 5.75 -15.17
CA SER A 76 -9.99 6.17 -15.43
C SER A 76 -10.89 5.99 -14.20
N GLN A 77 -11.98 6.78 -14.13
CA GLN A 77 -13.01 6.62 -13.09
C GLN A 77 -13.62 5.21 -13.11
N MET A 78 -13.79 4.62 -14.31
CA MET A 78 -14.30 3.25 -14.45
C MET A 78 -13.41 2.24 -13.73
N GLY A 79 -12.08 2.42 -13.79
CA GLY A 79 -11.13 1.52 -13.13
C GLY A 79 -11.16 1.65 -11.61
N GLU A 80 -11.23 2.88 -11.10
CA GLU A 80 -11.43 3.13 -9.65
C GLU A 80 -12.75 2.51 -9.16
N ASP A 81 -13.85 2.79 -9.86
CA ASP A 81 -15.19 2.28 -9.55
C ASP A 81 -15.23 0.75 -9.52
N PHE A 82 -14.58 0.08 -10.48
CA PHE A 82 -14.52 -1.38 -10.54
C PHE A 82 -13.85 -1.93 -9.28
N VAL A 83 -12.69 -1.39 -8.89
CA VAL A 83 -11.97 -1.84 -7.69
C VAL A 83 -12.82 -1.67 -6.44
N GLN A 84 -13.47 -0.50 -6.29
CA GLN A 84 -14.29 -0.19 -5.13
C GLN A 84 -15.53 -1.07 -5.05
N LYS A 85 -16.22 -1.31 -6.18
CA LYS A 85 -17.45 -2.11 -6.22
C LYS A 85 -17.20 -3.60 -6.02
N GLU A 86 -16.17 -4.15 -6.65
CA GLU A 86 -15.91 -5.59 -6.65
C GLU A 86 -15.14 -6.05 -5.41
N PHE A 87 -14.22 -5.23 -4.90
CA PHE A 87 -13.33 -5.63 -3.80
C PHE A 87 -13.54 -4.85 -2.51
N GLY A 88 -14.30 -3.75 -2.54
CA GLY A 88 -14.50 -2.90 -1.36
C GLY A 88 -13.25 -2.16 -0.89
N ILE A 89 -12.21 -2.09 -1.72
CA ILE A 89 -10.93 -1.42 -1.43
C ILE A 89 -10.95 -0.02 -2.06
N ASN A 90 -10.39 0.98 -1.38
CA ASN A 90 -10.29 2.31 -1.97
C ASN A 90 -9.42 2.29 -3.22
N ALA A 91 -9.71 3.18 -4.17
CA ALA A 91 -8.91 3.32 -5.39
C ALA A 91 -8.74 4.80 -5.75
N GLY A 92 -7.54 5.16 -6.20
CA GLY A 92 -7.23 6.52 -6.63
C GLY A 92 -5.94 6.61 -7.42
N ASN A 93 -5.78 7.72 -8.14
CA ASN A 93 -4.63 7.93 -9.02
C ASN A 93 -3.82 9.16 -8.61
N ALA A 94 -2.58 8.94 -8.15
CA ALA A 94 -1.67 10.00 -7.70
C ALA A 94 -1.39 11.07 -8.79
N ARG A 95 -1.36 10.67 -10.06
CA ARG A 95 -1.03 11.57 -11.18
C ARG A 95 -2.19 12.50 -11.54
N ARG A 96 -3.42 12.10 -11.23
CA ARG A 96 -4.62 12.90 -11.46
C ARG A 96 -4.99 13.73 -10.24
N ASP A 97 -4.91 13.13 -9.06
CA ASP A 97 -5.26 13.77 -7.79
C ASP A 97 -4.51 13.11 -6.63
N GLY A 98 -3.28 13.58 -6.40
CA GLY A 98 -2.43 13.08 -5.32
C GLY A 98 -2.96 13.38 -3.92
N LEU A 99 -3.67 14.49 -3.74
CA LEU A 99 -4.28 14.84 -2.46
C LEU A 99 -5.40 13.86 -2.12
N ARG A 100 -6.30 13.60 -3.06
CA ARG A 100 -7.36 12.60 -2.87
C ARG A 100 -6.79 11.21 -2.58
N LEU A 101 -5.72 10.80 -3.27
CA LEU A 101 -5.08 9.51 -2.96
C LEU A 101 -4.62 9.44 -1.50
N PHE A 102 -4.00 10.51 -1.01
CA PHE A 102 -3.57 10.60 0.39
C PHE A 102 -4.77 10.58 1.35
N GLU A 103 -5.86 11.27 1.04
CA GLU A 103 -7.09 11.28 1.86
C GLU A 103 -7.81 9.92 1.93
N LEU A 104 -7.65 9.07 0.91
CA LEU A 104 -8.18 7.70 0.90
C LEU A 104 -7.46 6.79 1.90
N ILE A 105 -6.25 7.14 2.33
CA ILE A 105 -5.48 6.38 3.31
C ILE A 105 -6.03 6.67 4.71
N LYS A 106 -6.58 5.64 5.35
CA LYS A 106 -6.95 5.72 6.77
C LYS A 106 -5.77 5.25 7.59
N PHE A 107 -4.95 6.18 8.08
CA PHE A 107 -3.89 5.82 9.02
C PHE A 107 -4.49 5.04 10.19
N ALA A 108 -4.06 3.78 10.33
CA ALA A 108 -4.43 2.99 11.49
C ALA A 108 -3.99 3.77 12.73
N LYS A 109 -4.94 4.20 13.57
CA LYS A 109 -4.61 4.74 14.90
C LYS A 109 -3.99 3.61 15.70
N ARG A 110 -2.66 3.55 15.76
CA ARG A 110 -1.97 2.65 16.69
C ARG A 110 -1.58 3.46 17.91
N ASN A 111 -1.94 2.89 19.08
CA ASN A 111 -1.54 3.38 20.38
C ASN A 111 -0.07 3.73 20.34
N GLU A 112 0.27 4.92 20.84
CA GLU A 112 1.64 5.29 21.16
C GLU A 112 2.24 4.12 21.95
N LEU A 113 3.06 3.30 21.29
CA LEU A 113 3.97 2.43 22.00
C LEU A 113 4.93 3.40 22.65
N ALA A 114 4.65 3.70 23.92
CA ALA A 114 5.57 4.36 24.81
C ALA A 114 6.88 3.57 24.73
N PHE A 115 7.83 4.11 23.98
CA PHE A 115 9.23 3.75 24.13
C PHE A 115 9.62 4.27 25.52
N VAL A 116 9.45 3.42 26.52
CA VAL A 116 10.11 3.53 27.83
C VAL A 116 11.52 2.97 27.68
#